data_AF-A0AAN8KWA1-F1
#
_entry.id   AF-A0AAN8KWA1-F1
#
_cell.length_a   1.000
_cell.length_b   1.000
_cell.length_c   1.000
_cell.angle_alpha   90.00
_cell.angle_beta   90.00
_cell.angle_gamma   90.00
#
_symmetry.space_group_name_H-M   'P 1'
#
loop_
_entity.id
_entity.type
_entity.pdbx_description
1 polymer ?
#
loop_
_entity_poly.entity_id
_entity_poly.type
_entity_poly.pdbx_seq_one_letter_code
_entity_poly.pdbx_strand_id
1 'polypeptide(L)' 'MSESSICQARATVMIYDDANKMWLPAGTGPQTFSRVQIYHNPSTNAFRVVGRKMQTDQQMYIINSCTPPSTNKPCQL' A
#
# COMPACT_ATOMS: atom_id res chain seq x y z
N MET A 1 17.84 3.90 -17.93
CA MET A 1 16.38 3.96 -17.90
C MET A 1 15.98 3.34 -16.57
N SER A 2 15.37 4.09 -15.65
CA SER A 2 15.10 3.60 -14.28
C SER A 2 13.88 2.68 -14.24
N GLU A 3 13.83 1.80 -13.25
CA GLU A 3 12.64 1.00 -12.96
C GLU A 3 11.43 1.90 -12.69
N SER A 4 10.28 1.60 -13.29
CA SER A 4 9.04 2.39 -13.16
C SER A 4 7.86 1.51 -12.77
N SER A 5 6.97 2.01 -11.91
CA SER A 5 5.74 1.31 -11.57
C SER A 5 4.72 1.43 -12.70
N ILE A 6 4.23 0.30 -13.20
CA ILE A 6 3.26 0.24 -14.31
C ILE A 6 1.83 0.09 -13.83
N CYS A 7 1.62 -0.54 -12.67
CA CYS A 7 0.30 -0.70 -12.09
C CYS A 7 0.37 -0.85 -10.57
N GLN A 8 -0.76 -0.55 -9.93
CA GLN A 8 -0.95 -0.71 -8.50
C GLN A 8 -2.32 -1.34 -8.25
N ALA A 9 -2.36 -2.27 -7.30
CA ALA A 9 -3.58 -2.91 -6.84
C ALA A 9 -3.58 -3.05 -5.32
N ARG A 10 -4.78 -3.18 -4.75
CA ARG A 10 -4.98 -3.50 -3.34
C ARG A 10 -5.44 -4.95 -3.25
N ALA A 11 -4.65 -5.80 -2.59
CA ALA A 11 -4.94 -7.23 -2.46
C ALA A 11 -4.34 -7.81 -1.18
N THR A 12 -4.90 -8.91 -0.69
CA THR A 12 -4.27 -9.74 0.34
C THR A 12 -3.29 -10.68 -0.34
N VAL A 13 -2.01 -10.62 0.04
CA VAL A 13 -0.98 -11.50 -0.52
C VAL A 13 -0.99 -12.81 0.25
N MET A 14 -1.14 -13.91 -0.49
CA MET A 14 -1.19 -15.27 0.05
C MET A 14 -0.07 -16.11 -0.58
N ILE A 15 0.45 -17.08 0.17
CA ILE A 15 1.40 -18.10 -0.27
C ILE A 15 0.65 -19.42 -0.25
N TYR A 16 0.73 -20.18 -1.34
CA TYR A 16 0.16 -21.51 -1.37
C TYR A 16 1.11 -22.50 -0.68
N ASP A 17 0.60 -23.23 0.30
CA ASP A 17 1.29 -24.34 0.94
C ASP A 17 0.89 -25.64 0.25
N ASP A 18 1.82 -26.20 -0.51
CA ASP A 18 1.61 -27.45 -1.26
C ASP A 18 1.48 -28.69 -0.36
N ALA A 19 2.02 -28.68 0.85
CA ALA A 19 1.92 -29.81 1.78
C ALA A 19 0.51 -29.92 2.37
N ASN A 20 -0.05 -28.77 2.75
CA ASN A 20 -1.37 -28.70 3.37
C ASN A 20 -2.49 -28.35 2.37
N LYS A 21 -2.16 -28.13 1.10
CA LYS A 21 -3.09 -27.75 0.01
C LYS A 21 -3.96 -26.55 0.37
N MET A 22 -3.36 -25.54 1.00
CA MET A 22 -4.07 -24.38 1.52
C MET A 22 -3.33 -23.07 1.24
N TRP A 23 -4.08 -21.96 1.22
CA TRP A 23 -3.51 -20.62 1.10
C TRP A 23 -3.21 -20.06 2.48
N LEU A 24 -1.95 -19.70 2.72
CA LEU A 24 -1.47 -19.05 3.94
C LEU A 24 -1.21 -17.56 3.69
N PRO A 25 -1.40 -16.67 4.68
CA PRO A 25 -1.05 -15.26 4.52
C PRO A 25 0.45 -15.08 4.31
N ALA A 26 0.84 -14.19 3.39
CA ALA A 26 2.24 -13.89 3.14
C ALA A 26 2.84 -13.03 4.25
N GLY A 27 3.97 -13.47 4.82
CA GLY A 27 4.73 -12.76 5.87
C GLY A 27 4.18 -12.97 7.28
N THR A 28 4.91 -12.48 8.29
CA THR A 28 4.54 -12.63 9.70
C THR A 28 3.40 -11.68 10.11
N GLY A 29 2.54 -12.12 11.03
CA GLY A 29 1.47 -11.31 11.61
C GLY A 29 0.09 -11.43 10.92
N PRO A 30 -0.89 -10.60 11.32
CA PRO A 30 -2.27 -10.67 10.85
C PRO A 30 -2.39 -10.54 9.33
N GLN A 31 -3.45 -11.13 8.76
CA GLN A 31 -3.79 -10.92 7.36
C GLN A 31 -4.29 -9.48 7.19
N THR A 32 -3.53 -8.66 6.46
CA THR A 32 -3.91 -7.29 6.13
C THR A 32 -3.88 -7.08 4.63
N PHE A 33 -4.62 -6.06 4.16
CA PHE A 33 -4.49 -5.61 2.79
C PHE A 33 -3.05 -5.16 2.52
N SER A 34 -2.57 -5.47 1.34
CA SER A 34 -1.28 -5.00 0.85
C SER A 34 -1.49 -4.11 -0.37
N ARG A 35 -0.63 -3.11 -0.49
CA ARG A 35 -0.44 -2.37 -1.73
C ARG A 35 0.55 -3.16 -2.57
N VAL A 36 0.07 -3.71 -3.67
CA VAL A 36 0.86 -4.48 -4.63
C VAL A 36 1.18 -3.58 -5.81
N GLN A 37 2.47 -3.47 -6.15
CA GLN A 37 2.94 -2.70 -7.28
C GLN A 37 3.73 -3.60 -8.22
N ILE A 38 3.50 -3.44 -9.51
CA ILE A 38 4.33 -4.07 -10.54
C ILE A 38 5.27 -3.02 -11.09
N TYR A 39 6.55 -3.38 -11.10
CA TYR A 39 7.63 -2.58 -11.64
C TYR A 39 8.16 -3.21 -12.92
N HIS A 40 8.47 -2.36 -13.90
CA HIS A 40 9.12 -2.77 -15.14
C HIS A 40 10.49 -2.10 -15.22
N ASN A 41 11.51 -2.92 -15.47
CA ASN A 41 12.84 -2.46 -15.82
C ASN A 41 13.03 -2.62 -17.34
N PRO A 42 12.90 -1.53 -18.13
CA PRO A 42 13.06 -1.61 -19.58
C PRO A 42 14.51 -1.92 -20.01
N SER A 43 15.51 -1.71 -19.16
CA SER A 43 16.91 -2.01 -19.48
C SER A 43 17.22 -3.51 -19.46
N THR A 44 16.55 -4.28 -18.61
CA THR A 44 16.69 -5.76 -18.55
C THR A 44 15.45 -6.49 -19.04
N ASN A 45 14.44 -5.74 -19.48
CA ASN A 45 13.08 -6.20 -19.78
C ASN A 45 12.48 -7.12 -18.70
N ALA A 46 12.78 -6.83 -17.43
CA ALA A 46 12.36 -7.65 -16.30
C ALA A 46 11.16 -6.99 -15.59
N PHE A 47 10.31 -7.82 -15.00
CA PHE A 47 9.18 -7.38 -14.18
C PHE A 47 9.38 -7.84 -12.74
N ARG A 48 8.99 -6.99 -11.79
CA ARG A 48 9.03 -7.29 -10.37
C ARG A 48 7.71 -6.93 -9.72
N VAL A 49 7.21 -7.83 -8.87
CA VAL A 49 6.03 -7.59 -8.04
C VAL A 49 6.51 -7.27 -6.62
N VAL A 50 6.04 -6.15 -6.06
CA VAL A 50 6.37 -5.72 -4.69
C VAL A 50 5.06 -5.53 -3.93
N GLY A 51 4.85 -6.34 -2.90
CA GLY A 51 3.73 -6.20 -1.96
C GLY A 51 4.20 -5.57 -0.65
N ARG A 52 3.58 -4.46 -0.24
CA ARG A 52 3.80 -3.86 1.08
C ARG A 52 2.50 -3.97 1.89
N LYS A 53 2.58 -4.59 3.07
CA LYS A 53 1.45 -4.66 4.00
C LYS A 53 1.02 -3.24 4.36
N MET A 54 -0.26 -2.94 4.18
CA MET A 54 -0.85 -1.71 4.70
C MET A 54 -1.07 -1.96 6.18
N GLN A 55 -0.29 -1.32 7.04
CA GLN A 55 -0.54 -1.32 8.47
C GLN A 55 -1.71 -0.36 8.76
N THR A 56 -2.65 -0.80 9.59
CA THR A 56 -3.74 0.01 10.11
C THR A 56 -3.29 1.08 11.11
N ASP A 57 -2.01 1.09 11.50
CA ASP A 57 -1.40 2.15 12.33
C ASP A 57 -1.14 3.46 11.57
N GLN A 58 -1.71 3.58 10.38
CA GLN A 58 -2.04 4.87 9.79
C GLN A 58 -3.56 4.99 9.71
N GLN A 59 -4.19 5.09 10.89
CA GLN A 59 -5.23 6.09 11.04
C GLN A 59 -4.56 7.41 10.66
N MET A 60 -4.62 7.73 9.36
CA MET A 60 -4.35 9.05 8.86
C MET A 60 -5.31 9.93 9.65
N TYR A 61 -4.82 10.50 10.76
CA TYR A 61 -5.24 11.81 11.15
C TYR A 61 -4.96 12.65 9.92
N ILE A 62 -5.97 12.75 9.06
CA ILE A 62 -6.10 13.87 8.16
C ILE A 62 -6.20 15.05 9.13
N ILE A 63 -5.06 15.56 9.55
CA ILE A 63 -4.96 16.95 9.97
C ILE A 63 -5.13 17.67 8.64
N ASN A 64 -6.39 17.87 8.24
CA ASN A 64 -6.74 19.05 7.47
C ASN A 64 -6.34 20.21 8.37
N SER A 65 -5.09 20.65 8.27
CA SER A 65 -4.77 22.01 8.64
C SER A 65 -5.48 22.84 7.58
N CYS A 66 -6.74 23.16 7.88
CA CYS A 66 -7.33 24.39 7.39
C CYS A 66 -6.32 25.46 7.77
N THR A 67 -5.49 25.89 6.81
CA THR A 67 -4.80 27.17 6.95
C THR A 67 -5.93 28.18 7.05
N PRO A 68 -6.11 28.85 8.20
CA PRO A 68 -7.13 29.88 8.27
C PRO A 68 -6.77 30.95 7.24
N PRO A 69 -7.70 31.39 6.36
CA PRO A 69 -7.48 32.66 5.68
C PRO A 69 -7.28 33.71 6.76
N SER A 70 -6.35 34.62 6.52
CA SER A 70 -5.78 35.63 7.43
C SER A 70 -6.77 36.69 7.94
N THR A 71 -8.03 36.33 8.21
CA THR A 71 -9.06 37.25 8.71
C THR A 71 -9.98 36.54 9.70
N ASN A 72 -9.61 36.65 10.98
CA ASN A 72 -10.46 36.80 12.17
C ASN A 72 -11.96 36.44 12.04
N LYS A 73 -12.31 35.15 11.96
CA LYS A 73 -13.63 34.67 12.38
C LYS A 73 -13.54 33.30 13.05
N PRO A 74 -14.09 33.12 14.27
CA PRO A 74 -14.14 31.81 14.91
C PRO A 74 -15.22 30.94 14.23
N CYS A 75 -14.82 29.76 13.74
CA CYS A 75 -15.77 28.71 13.36
C CYS A 75 -16.48 28.20 14.62
N GLN A 76 -17.79 28.42 14.71
CA GLN A 76 -18.65 27.74 15.68
C GLN A 76 -19.00 26.34 15.13
N LEU A 77 -19.15 25.40 16.07
CA LEU A 77 -19.39 23.95 15.99
C LEU A 77 -19.97 23.38 14.69
#